data_AF-S7Q4Y7-F1
#
_entry.id   AF-S7Q4Y7-F1
#
_cell.length_a   1.000
_cell.length_b   1.000
_cell.length_c   1.000
_cell.angle_alpha   90.00
_cell.angle_beta   90.00
_cell.angle_gamma   90.00
#
_symmetry.space_group_name_H-M   'P 1'
#
loop_
_entity.id
_entity.type
_entity.pdbx_description
1 polymer ?
#
loop_
_entity_poly.entity_id
_entity_poly.type
_entity_poly.pdbx_seq_one_letter_code
_entity_poly.pdbx_strand_id
1 'polypeptide(L)'
;MFSVRAYEKLLRPLARSLSSSAVTRPIPPKRGIESPEAFLKAIGRSSDSKLSSLSESLSEWSNFWKLGGLEMKKAGVPVKDRRYILWSMEKYRLGWAIKDFAHEPKPKKKIRGRGPSVQFGKRIRSRRDR
;
A
#
# COMPACT_ATOMS: atom_id res chain seq x y z
N MET A 1 49.07 1.19 44.49
CA MET A 1 48.63 -0.13 44.00
C MET A 1 47.36 0.11 43.18
N PHE A 2 47.47 0.18 41.85
CA PHE A 2 46.40 0.67 40.97
C PHE A 2 45.33 -0.40 40.76
N SER A 3 44.10 -0.10 41.17
CA SER A 3 42.91 -0.93 40.92
C SER A 3 42.43 -0.69 39.48
N VAL A 4 42.51 -1.73 38.65
CA VAL A 4 42.03 -1.70 37.27
C VAL A 4 40.53 -1.99 37.28
N ARG A 5 39.69 -0.95 37.17
CA ARG A 5 38.27 -1.12 36.85
C ARG A 5 38.15 -1.56 35.39
N ALA A 6 37.85 -2.84 35.19
CA ALA A 6 37.49 -3.37 33.88
C ALA A 6 36.15 -2.75 33.45
N TYR A 7 36.18 -2.03 32.34
CA TYR A 7 34.99 -1.49 31.67
C TYR A 7 34.33 -2.64 30.90
N GLU A 8 33.38 -3.33 31.51
CA GLU A 8 32.51 -4.27 30.79
C GLU A 8 31.66 -3.47 29.79
N LYS A 9 32.11 -3.42 28.54
CA LYS A 9 31.28 -3.00 27.43
C LYS A 9 30.16 -4.03 27.29
N LEU A 10 28.96 -3.67 27.75
CA LEU A 10 27.73 -4.43 27.53
C LEU A 10 27.49 -4.58 26.02
N LEU A 11 27.97 -5.69 25.44
CA LEU A 11 27.67 -6.07 24.07
C LEU A 11 26.18 -6.41 24.01
N ARG A 12 25.36 -5.49 23.50
CA ARG A 12 23.96 -5.77 23.19
C ARG A 12 23.94 -6.84 22.09
N PRO A 13 23.37 -8.03 22.33
CA PRO A 13 23.24 -9.01 21.26
C PRO A 13 22.35 -8.42 20.16
N LEU A 14 22.83 -8.49 18.91
CA LEU A 14 22.05 -8.22 17.69
C LEU A 14 21.04 -9.36 17.46
N ALA A 15 20.17 -9.62 18.43
CA ALA A 15 19.06 -10.55 18.27
C ALA A 15 17.94 -9.83 17.53
N ARG A 16 17.89 -10.03 16.21
CA ARG A 16 16.78 -9.56 15.37
C ARG A 16 15.59 -10.49 15.62
N SER A 17 14.60 -10.05 16.40
CA SER A 17 13.37 -10.83 16.58
C SER A 17 12.56 -10.85 15.29
N LEU A 18 12.19 -12.04 14.82
CA LEU A 18 11.24 -12.22 13.73
C LEU A 18 9.84 -12.30 14.32
N SER A 19 9.11 -11.18 14.35
CA SER A 19 7.69 -11.18 14.74
C SER A 19 6.83 -11.63 13.56
N SER A 20 6.19 -12.80 13.66
CA SER A 20 5.19 -13.25 12.70
C SER A 20 3.83 -12.58 12.99
N SER A 21 3.67 -11.33 12.56
CA SER A 21 2.38 -10.59 12.69
C SER A 21 1.30 -11.10 11.72
N ALA A 22 1.51 -12.21 11.02
CA ALA A 22 0.55 -12.78 10.08
C ALA A 22 -0.49 -13.67 10.78
N VAL A 23 -0.14 -14.27 11.92
CA VAL A 23 -0.97 -15.29 12.60
C VAL A 23 -2.15 -14.68 13.38
N THR A 24 -2.09 -13.41 13.78
CA THR A 24 -3.06 -12.78 14.70
C THR A 24 -3.74 -11.54 14.13
N ARG A 25 -3.95 -11.45 12.81
CA ARG A 25 -4.61 -10.26 12.23
C ARG A 25 -6.12 -10.35 12.44
N PRO A 26 -6.74 -9.48 13.27
CA PRO A 26 -8.18 -9.51 13.44
C PRO A 26 -8.88 -9.09 12.16
N ILE A 27 -10.07 -9.66 11.95
CA ILE A 27 -10.98 -9.21 10.90
C ILE A 27 -11.60 -7.90 11.39
N PRO A 28 -11.48 -6.80 10.64
CA PRO A 28 -12.00 -5.52 11.08
C PRO A 28 -13.53 -5.48 10.98
N PRO A 29 -14.20 -4.75 11.89
CA PRO A 29 -15.64 -4.56 11.83
C PRO A 29 -16.05 -3.73 10.60
N LYS A 30 -17.31 -3.87 10.19
CA LYS A 30 -17.94 -3.14 9.09
C LYS A 30 -18.27 -1.71 9.56
N ARG A 31 -17.39 -0.74 9.31
CA ARG A 31 -17.55 0.67 9.71
C ARG A 31 -18.27 1.47 8.61
N GLY A 32 -19.52 1.11 8.33
CA GLY A 32 -20.32 1.70 7.26
C GLY A 32 -20.02 1.16 5.85
N ILE A 33 -19.19 0.11 5.74
CA ILE A 33 -18.95 -0.62 4.49
C ILE A 33 -19.28 -2.08 4.73
N GLU A 34 -20.30 -2.55 4.03
CA GLU A 34 -20.88 -3.87 4.29
C GLU A 34 -20.28 -4.98 3.42
N SER A 35 -19.77 -4.61 2.24
CA SER A 35 -19.26 -5.51 1.20
C SER A 35 -17.78 -5.24 0.88
N PRO A 36 -16.96 -6.28 0.63
CA PRO A 36 -15.60 -6.13 0.13
C PRO A 36 -15.52 -5.32 -1.17
N GLU A 37 -16.49 -5.46 -2.07
CA GLU A 37 -16.54 -4.68 -3.32
C GLU A 37 -16.71 -3.18 -3.05
N ALA A 38 -17.58 -2.84 -2.10
CA ALA A 38 -17.76 -1.45 -1.67
C ALA A 38 -16.46 -0.88 -1.08
N PHE A 39 -15.69 -1.69 -0.33
CA PHE A 39 -14.36 -1.30 0.13
C PHE A 39 -13.40 -1.05 -1.03
N LEU A 40 -13.34 -1.96 -2.01
CA LEU A 40 -12.44 -1.85 -3.17
C LEU A 40 -12.78 -0.65 -4.07
N LYS A 41 -14.07 -0.33 -4.22
CA LYS A 41 -14.53 0.88 -4.91
C LYS A 41 -14.14 2.14 -4.13
N ALA A 42 -14.31 2.13 -2.80
CA ALA A 42 -13.98 3.27 -1.95
C ALA A 42 -12.48 3.63 -1.93
N ILE A 43 -11.58 2.63 -1.99
CA ILE A 43 -10.13 2.88 -2.07
C ILE A 43 -9.67 3.36 -3.47
N GLY A 44 -10.50 3.19 -4.50
CA GLY A 44 -10.24 3.64 -5.87
C GLY A 44 -9.18 2.85 -6.63
N ARG A 45 -8.46 3.53 -7.55
CA ARG A 45 -7.38 2.98 -8.41
C ARG A 45 -7.77 1.74 -9.24
N SER A 46 -9.06 1.60 -9.56
CA SER A 46 -9.61 0.43 -10.24
C SER A 46 -9.22 -0.88 -9.53
N SER A 47 -9.20 -0.87 -8.19
CA SER A 47 -8.86 -2.06 -7.39
C SER A 47 -9.92 -3.16 -7.49
N ASP A 48 -11.18 -2.78 -7.69
CA ASP A 48 -12.32 -3.68 -7.91
C ASP A 48 -12.12 -4.57 -9.16
N SER A 49 -11.86 -3.96 -10.32
CA SER A 49 -11.65 -4.68 -11.58
C SER A 49 -10.39 -5.56 -11.62
N LYS A 50 -9.44 -5.32 -10.71
CA LYS A 50 -8.18 -6.09 -10.64
C LYS A 50 -8.33 -7.37 -9.82
N LEU A 51 -9.34 -7.43 -8.95
CA LEU A 51 -9.64 -8.60 -8.13
C LEU A 51 -10.81 -9.42 -8.66
N SER A 52 -11.29 -9.14 -9.87
CA SER A 52 -12.39 -9.88 -10.50
C SER A 52 -12.11 -11.38 -10.65
N SER A 53 -10.84 -11.78 -10.76
CA SER A 53 -10.43 -13.19 -10.78
C SER A 53 -10.57 -13.90 -9.43
N LEU A 54 -10.84 -13.16 -8.35
CA LEU A 54 -10.99 -13.65 -6.97
C LEU A 54 -12.41 -13.41 -6.43
N SER A 55 -13.41 -13.40 -7.30
CA SER A 55 -14.82 -13.11 -6.97
C SER A 55 -15.37 -13.94 -5.80
N GLU A 56 -15.03 -15.22 -5.71
CA GLU A 56 -15.47 -16.10 -4.61
C GLU A 56 -15.03 -15.56 -3.23
N SER A 57 -13.79 -15.08 -3.15
CA SER A 57 -13.24 -14.51 -1.91
C SER A 57 -13.75 -13.09 -1.61
N LEU A 58 -14.33 -12.42 -2.60
CA LEU A 58 -14.97 -11.11 -2.45
C LEU A 58 -16.41 -11.21 -1.95
N SER A 59 -17.06 -12.36 -2.10
CA SER A 59 -18.41 -12.59 -1.59
C SER A 59 -18.48 -12.54 -0.06
N GLU A 60 -17.44 -13.02 0.62
CA GLU A 60 -17.42 -13.09 2.08
C GLU A 60 -16.41 -12.12 2.70
N TRP A 61 -16.88 -11.28 3.62
CA TRP A 61 -16.05 -10.31 4.35
C TRP A 61 -14.87 -10.98 5.06
N SER A 62 -15.11 -12.08 5.77
CA SER A 62 -14.08 -12.83 6.49
C SER A 62 -12.95 -13.33 5.59
N ASN A 63 -13.31 -13.91 4.43
CA ASN A 63 -12.35 -14.47 3.48
C ASN A 63 -11.55 -13.36 2.79
N PHE A 64 -12.19 -12.26 2.42
CA PHE A 64 -11.52 -11.09 1.88
C PHE A 64 -10.40 -10.59 2.80
N TRP A 65 -10.65 -10.50 4.11
CA TRP A 65 -9.65 -10.02 5.08
C TRP A 65 -8.52 -11.01 5.36
N LYS A 66 -8.71 -12.28 5.03
CA LYS A 66 -7.68 -13.32 5.10
C LYS A 66 -6.80 -13.36 3.84
N LEU A 67 -7.19 -12.70 2.75
CA LEU A 67 -6.41 -12.68 1.52
C LEU A 67 -5.00 -12.12 1.76
N GLY A 68 -4.02 -12.92 1.36
CA GLY A 68 -2.61 -12.57 1.40
C GLY A 68 -2.08 -12.10 0.05
N GLY A 69 -0.88 -11.53 0.06
CA GLY A 69 -0.19 -11.12 -1.16
C GLY A 69 0.20 -12.29 -2.08
N LEU A 70 0.31 -13.51 -1.54
CA LEU A 70 0.58 -14.73 -2.32
C LEU A 70 -0.62 -15.14 -3.17
N GLU A 71 -1.82 -15.16 -2.58
CA GLU A 71 -3.06 -15.48 -3.31
C GLU A 71 -3.33 -14.45 -4.41
N MET A 72 -3.17 -13.16 -4.10
CA MET A 72 -3.26 -12.10 -5.12
C MET A 72 -2.17 -12.21 -6.21
N LYS A 73 -0.99 -12.75 -5.88
CA LYS A 73 0.07 -12.99 -6.88
C LYS A 73 -0.32 -14.15 -7.80
N LYS A 74 -0.86 -15.24 -7.25
CA LYS A 74 -1.37 -16.38 -8.03
C LYS A 74 -2.49 -15.94 -8.98
N ALA A 75 -3.35 -15.03 -8.52
CA ALA A 75 -4.42 -14.43 -9.31
C ALA A 75 -3.95 -13.39 -10.36
N GLY A 76 -2.64 -13.16 -10.51
CA GLY A 76 -2.08 -12.28 -11.54
C GLY A 76 -2.11 -10.78 -11.22
N VAL A 77 -2.50 -10.37 -10.02
CA VAL A 77 -2.58 -8.94 -9.66
C VAL A 77 -1.18 -8.32 -9.67
N PRO A 78 -0.93 -7.16 -10.32
CA PRO A 78 0.39 -6.53 -10.35
C PRO A 78 0.94 -6.14 -8.97
N VAL A 79 2.26 -6.17 -8.80
CA VAL A 79 2.94 -5.91 -7.51
C VAL A 79 2.50 -4.60 -6.85
N LYS A 80 2.38 -3.52 -7.65
CA LYS A 80 2.00 -2.18 -7.15
C LYS A 80 0.59 -2.19 -6.55
N ASP A 81 -0.33 -2.86 -7.22
CA ASP A 81 -1.73 -2.92 -6.80
C ASP A 81 -1.89 -3.81 -5.57
N ARG A 82 -1.20 -4.96 -5.51
CA ARG A 82 -1.17 -5.82 -4.31
C ARG A 82 -0.68 -5.06 -3.08
N ARG A 83 0.42 -4.31 -3.21
CA ARG A 83 0.97 -3.50 -2.11
C ARG A 83 -0.01 -2.43 -1.66
N TYR A 84 -0.67 -1.76 -2.60
CA TYR A 84 -1.68 -0.74 -2.28
C TYR A 84 -2.87 -1.33 -1.53
N ILE A 85 -3.45 -2.42 -2.04
CA ILE A 85 -4.62 -3.07 -1.43
C ILE A 85 -4.28 -3.54 -0.01
N LEU A 86 -3.17 -4.25 0.17
CA LEU A 86 -2.75 -4.73 1.50
C LEU A 86 -2.46 -3.60 2.48
N TRP A 87 -1.87 -2.50 2.01
CA TRP A 87 -1.65 -1.31 2.83
C TRP A 87 -2.97 -0.65 3.24
N SER A 88 -3.91 -0.50 2.30
CA SER A 88 -5.24 0.04 2.56
C SER A 88 -6.04 -0.83 3.55
N MET A 89 -5.94 -2.15 3.40
CA MET A 89 -6.50 -3.11 4.35
C MET A 89 -5.93 -2.88 5.76
N GLU A 90 -4.62 -2.71 5.88
CA GLU A 90 -3.98 -2.47 7.17
C GLU A 90 -4.39 -1.13 7.78
N LYS A 91 -4.50 -0.06 6.98
CA LYS A 91 -5.01 1.23 7.43
C LYS A 91 -6.44 1.14 7.95
N TYR A 92 -7.29 0.40 7.25
CA TYR A 92 -8.65 0.16 7.69
C TYR A 92 -8.70 -0.64 9.00
N ARG A 93 -7.87 -1.67 9.17
CA ARG A 93 -7.74 -2.38 10.46
C ARG A 93 -7.41 -1.43 11.61
N LEU A 94 -6.49 -0.50 11.38
CA LEU A 94 -6.03 0.47 12.38
C LEU A 94 -7.06 1.54 12.78
N GLY A 95 -8.25 1.60 12.16
CA GLY A 95 -9.23 2.62 12.55
C GLY A 95 -9.38 3.79 11.58
N TRP A 96 -8.53 3.89 10.56
CA TRP A 96 -8.45 5.10 9.75
C TRP A 96 -9.64 5.19 8.78
N ALA A 97 -10.19 6.39 8.60
CA ALA A 97 -11.24 6.62 7.63
C ALA A 97 -10.68 6.49 6.21
N ILE A 98 -11.43 5.86 5.30
CA ILE A 98 -10.93 5.56 3.94
C ILE A 98 -10.59 6.82 3.17
N LYS A 99 -11.38 7.88 3.36
CA LYS A 99 -11.16 9.18 2.70
C LYS A 99 -9.78 9.78 3.01
N ASP A 100 -9.20 9.47 4.17
CA ASP A 100 -7.94 10.08 4.60
C ASP A 100 -6.72 9.46 3.90
N PHE A 101 -6.79 8.17 3.56
CA PHE A 101 -5.64 7.44 3.00
C PHE A 101 -5.85 6.99 1.55
N ALA A 102 -7.09 6.89 1.08
CA ALA A 102 -7.37 6.52 -0.29
C ALA A 102 -7.01 7.69 -1.21
N HIS A 103 -6.14 7.40 -2.18
CA HIS A 103 -5.71 8.39 -3.16
C HIS A 103 -5.88 7.83 -4.56
N GLU A 104 -6.51 8.64 -5.40
CA GLU A 104 -6.62 8.38 -6.82
C GLU A 104 -5.26 8.28 -7.50
N PRO A 105 -5.15 7.53 -8.60
CA PRO A 105 -3.91 7.46 -9.34
C PRO A 105 -3.56 8.85 -9.87
N LYS A 106 -2.33 9.31 -9.58
CA LYS A 106 -1.84 10.59 -10.11
C LYS A 106 -1.99 10.58 -11.64
N PRO A 107 -2.61 11.62 -12.22
CA PRO A 107 -2.83 11.65 -13.66
C PRO A 107 -1.47 11.60 -14.37
N LYS A 108 -1.47 10.99 -15.57
CA LYS A 108 -0.27 10.94 -16.39
C LYS A 108 0.17 12.37 -16.66
N LYS A 109 1.40 12.70 -16.22
CA LYS A 109 2.01 13.99 -16.54
C LYS A 109 1.88 14.23 -18.05
N LYS A 110 1.48 15.42 -18.46
CA LYS A 110 1.41 15.79 -19.89
C LYS A 110 2.81 16.19 -20.37
N ILE A 111 3.33 17.28 -19.85
CA ILE A 111 4.66 17.80 -20.20
C ILE A 111 5.77 17.11 -19.39
N ARG A 112 6.91 16.78 -20.01
CA ARG A 112 8.15 16.29 -19.38
C ARG A 112 9.26 17.32 -19.52
N GLY A 113 10.03 17.52 -18.45
CA GLY A 113 11.09 18.52 -18.42
C GLY A 113 12.24 18.25 -19.41
N ARG A 114 12.64 16.98 -19.59
CA ARG A 114 13.69 16.56 -20.55
C ARG A 114 12.99 15.88 -21.73
N GLY A 115 13.05 16.48 -22.92
CA GLY A 115 12.37 16.02 -24.13
C GLY A 115 12.33 17.12 -25.21
N PRO A 116 11.61 16.89 -26.32
CA PRO A 116 11.48 17.86 -27.40
C PRO A 116 11.02 19.25 -26.90
N SER A 117 11.51 20.31 -27.54
CA SER A 117 11.26 21.71 -27.18
C SER A 117 9.76 22.05 -27.14
N VAL A 118 8.99 21.40 -28.03
CA VAL A 118 7.53 21.45 -28.09
C VAL A 118 6.98 20.07 -27.71
N GLN A 119 6.12 20.00 -26.69
CA GLN A 119 5.34 18.79 -26.40
C GLN A 119 3.87 19.17 -26.30
N PHE A 120 3.00 18.37 -26.89
CA PHE A 120 1.54 18.60 -26.90
C PHE A 120 1.18 20.03 -27.36
N GLY A 121 1.83 20.52 -28.42
CA GLY A 121 1.57 21.85 -28.99
C GLY A 121 2.06 23.03 -28.16
N LYS A 122 2.71 22.81 -27.00
CA LYS A 122 3.24 23.86 -26.13
C LYS A 122 4.77 23.81 -26.07
N ARG A 123 5.43 24.95 -26.27
CA ARG A 123 6.89 25.10 -26.09
C ARG A 123 7.21 25.19 -24.60
N ILE A 124 8.03 24.28 -24.08
CA ILE A 124 8.21 24.06 -22.63
C ILE A 124 9.27 24.98 -22.02
N ARG A 125 10.20 25.45 -22.87
CA ARG A 125 11.35 26.28 -22.50
C ARG A 125 11.50 27.48 -23.43
N SER A 126 10.41 28.17 -23.75
CA SER A 126 10.57 29.50 -24.33
C SER A 126 11.10 30.42 -23.23
N ARG A 127 12.25 31.07 -23.46
CA ARG A 127 12.57 32.31 -22.74
C ARG A 127 11.41 33.27 -23.04
N ARG A 128 10.55 33.51 -22.06
CA ARG A 128 9.64 34.64 -22.07
C ARG A 128 10.32 35.70 -21.22
N ASP A 129 11.35 36.31 -21.80
CA ASP A 129 11.85 37.60 -21.35
C ASP A 129 11.49 38.60 -22.45
N ARG A 130 10.84 39.68 -22.01
CA ARG A 130 10.12 40.75 -22.71
C ARG A 130 8.68 40.46 -23.05
#